data_AF-A0A957QRQ7-F1
#
_entry.id   AF-A0A957QRQ7-F1
#
_cell.length_a   1.000
_cell.length_b   1.000
_cell.length_c   1.000
_cell.angle_alpha   90.00
_cell.angle_beta   90.00
_cell.angle_gamma   90.00
#
_symmetry.space_group_name_H-M   'P 1'
#
loop_
_entity.id
_entity.type
_entity.pdbx_description
1 polymer ?
#
loop_
_entity_poly.entity_id
_entity_poly.type
_entity_poly.pdbx_seq_one_letter_code
_entity_poly.pdbx_strand_id
1 'polypeptide(L)' 'RNSHRVIWLNPLLSSERYEPLTRGLVAALPYVDDFLPVHNLASLEDLAQHLQVLDDAGPRRRRRHRLTGSAFIK' A
#
# COMPACT_ATOMS: atom_id res chain seq x y z
N ARG A 1 -2.24 16.08 -8.27
CA ARG A 1 -1.38 15.11 -7.53
C ARG A 1 -0.03 15.10 -8.22
N ASN A 2 1.06 15.45 -7.52
CA ASN A 2 2.40 15.58 -8.11
C ASN A 2 3.22 14.28 -8.09
N SER A 3 2.68 13.23 -7.45
CA SER A 3 3.31 11.91 -7.36
C SER A 3 2.63 10.93 -8.32
N HIS A 4 3.43 10.14 -9.03
CA HIS A 4 2.95 9.06 -9.90
C HIS A 4 2.22 7.98 -9.11
N ARG A 5 2.75 7.62 -7.93
CA ARG A 5 2.20 6.60 -7.03
C ARG A 5 2.50 6.97 -5.57
N VAL A 6 1.60 6.64 -4.64
CA VAL A 6 1.80 6.80 -3.19
C VAL A 6 1.68 5.43 -2.55
N ILE A 7 2.81 4.91 -2.10
CA ILE A 7 2.91 3.65 -1.37
C ILE A 7 3.04 4.00 0.10
N TRP A 8 2.16 3.43 0.93
CA TRP A 8 2.21 3.60 2.37
C TRP A 8 2.68 2.29 3.00
N LEU A 9 3.88 2.33 3.58
CA LEU A 9 4.47 1.19 4.28
C LEU A 9 4.12 1.25 5.77
N ASN A 10 3.68 0.13 6.33
CA ASN A 10 3.23 0.08 7.71
C ASN A 10 3.65 -1.23 8.41
N PRO A 11 4.60 -1.19 9.37
CA PRO A 11 5.03 -2.35 10.13
C PRO A 11 3.90 -3.03 10.92
N LEU A 12 2.86 -2.26 11.29
CA LEU A 12 1.74 -2.78 12.08
C LEU A 12 0.77 -3.65 11.27
N LEU A 13 0.88 -3.69 9.94
CA LEU A 13 0.00 -4.52 9.11
C LEU A 13 0.20 -6.03 9.28
N SER A 14 1.24 -6.46 9.99
CA SER A 14 1.42 -7.86 10.38
C SER A 14 0.60 -8.28 11.59
N SER A 15 0.05 -7.32 12.32
CA SER A 15 -0.73 -7.57 13.52
C SER A 15 -2.20 -7.74 13.15
N GLU A 16 -2.78 -8.89 13.48
CA GLU A 16 -4.23 -9.15 13.36
C GLU A 16 -5.10 -8.15 14.16
N ARG A 17 -4.51 -7.47 15.14
CA ARG A 17 -5.17 -6.44 15.96
C ARG A 17 -5.04 -5.02 15.42
N TYR A 18 -4.33 -4.82 14.31
CA TYR A 18 -4.11 -3.47 13.78
C TYR A 18 -5.36 -2.96 13.06
N GLU A 19 -5.90 -1.85 13.55
CA GLU A 19 -7.02 -1.17 12.91
C GLU A 19 -6.63 0.27 12.52
N PRO A 20 -6.88 0.70 11.27
CA PRO A 20 -6.57 2.05 10.80
C PRO A 20 -7.61 3.10 11.25
N LEU A 21 -7.82 3.24 12.56
CA LEU A 21 -8.91 4.06 13.12
C LEU A 21 -8.61 5.56 13.20
N THR A 22 -7.34 5.96 13.07
CA THR A 22 -6.98 7.37 13.24
C THR A 22 -7.56 8.20 12.09
N ARG A 23 -8.24 9.30 12.41
CA ARG A 23 -8.93 10.15 11.43
C ARG A 23 -8.01 10.59 10.29
N GLY A 24 -6.74 10.89 10.60
CA GLY A 24 -5.75 11.30 9.60
C GLY A 24 -5.43 10.19 8.60
N LEU A 25 -5.27 8.95 9.08
CA LEU A 25 -5.00 7.81 8.21
C LEU A 25 -6.24 7.46 7.39
N VAL A 26 -7.44 7.41 7.99
CA VAL A 26 -8.70 7.20 7.26
C VAL A 26 -8.87 8.22 6.14
N ALA A 27 -8.57 9.50 6.41
CA ALA A 27 -8.63 10.57 5.41
C ALA A 27 -7.58 10.42 4.30
N ALA A 28 -6.43 9.79 4.60
CA ALA A 28 -5.36 9.57 3.64
C ALA A 28 -5.60 8.35 2.73
N LEU A 29 -6.27 7.29 3.21
CA LEU A 29 -6.46 6.02 2.49
C LEU A 29 -6.99 6.17 1.05
N PRO A 30 -7.98 7.04 0.73
CA PRO A 30 -8.46 7.22 -0.65
C PRO A 30 -7.38 7.71 -1.64
N TYR A 31 -6.28 8.26 -1.12
CA TYR A 31 -5.17 8.79 -1.90
C TYR A 31 -3.98 7.84 -1.96
N VAL A 32 -3.97 6.75 -1.19
CA VAL A 32 -2.92 5.72 -1.21
C VAL A 32 -3.16 4.77 -2.38
N ASP A 33 -2.10 4.45 -3.13
CA ASP A 33 -2.13 3.45 -4.20
C ASP A 33 -1.94 2.04 -3.65
N ASP A 34 -0.97 1.87 -2.75
CA ASP A 34 -0.64 0.59 -2.12
C ASP A 34 -0.43 0.77 -0.63
N PHE A 35 -1.00 -0.13 0.15
CA PHE A 35 -0.86 -0.17 1.59
C PHE A 35 -0.23 -1.50 1.97
N LEU A 36 1.07 -1.48 2.27
CA LEU A 36 1.91 -2.68 2.32
C LEU A 36 2.60 -2.85 3.68
N PRO A 37 2.76 -4.09 4.18
CA PRO A 37 3.52 -4.36 5.39
C PRO A 37 5.03 -4.12 5.19
N VAL A 38 5.73 -3.71 6.26
CA VAL A 38 7.21 -3.64 6.28
C VAL A 38 7.76 -3.97 7.68
N HIS A 39 7.53 -5.19 8.14
CA HIS A 39 7.75 -5.59 9.54
C HIS A 39 8.93 -6.57 9.73
N ASN A 40 9.50 -7.07 8.65
CA ASN A 40 10.66 -7.97 8.66
C ASN A 40 11.35 -7.98 7.29
N LEU A 41 12.43 -8.76 7.17
CA LEU A 41 13.20 -8.87 5.93
C LEU A 41 12.37 -9.45 4.76
N ALA A 42 11.55 -10.46 5.01
CA ALA A 42 10.68 -11.03 3.96
C ALA A 42 9.75 -9.97 3.36
N SER A 43 9.13 -9.12 4.19
CA SER A 43 8.29 -8.03 3.68
C SER A 43 9.07 -6.93 2.92
N LEU A 44 10.37 -6.79 3.18
CA LEU A 44 11.24 -5.89 2.40
C LEU A 44 11.60 -6.52 1.04
N GLU A 45 11.81 -7.84 0.99
CA GLU A 45 12.00 -8.57 -0.27
C GLU A 45 10.74 -8.51 -1.13
N ASP A 46 9.56 -8.71 -0.54
CA ASP A 46 8.26 -8.55 -1.21
C ASP A 46 8.10 -7.13 -1.76
N LEU A 47 8.52 -6.11 -1.01
CA LEU A 47 8.51 -4.72 -1.47
C LEU A 47 9.44 -4.53 -2.67
N ALA A 48 10.66 -5.07 -2.63
CA ALA A 48 11.61 -4.96 -3.73
C ALA A 48 11.06 -5.59 -5.02
N GLN A 49 10.45 -6.79 -4.91
CA GLN A 49 9.78 -7.45 -6.02
C GLN A 49 8.60 -6.62 -6.54
N HIS A 50 7.79 -6.06 -5.63
CA HIS A 50 6.67 -5.21 -6.01
C HIS A 50 7.15 -4.01 -6.84
N LEU A 51 8.20 -3.31 -6.39
CA LEU A 51 8.75 -2.15 -7.08
C LEU A 51 9.28 -2.49 -8.47
N GLN A 52 9.96 -3.63 -8.65
CA GLN A 52 10.44 -4.09 -9.96
C GLN A 52 9.29 -4.23 -10.97
N VAL A 53 8.18 -4.84 -10.54
CA VAL A 53 6.97 -4.98 -11.38
C VAL A 53 6.38 -3.61 -11.78
N LEU A 54 6.50 -2.60 -10.91
CA LEU A 54 5.99 -1.26 -11.21
C LEU A 54 6.81 -0.55 -12.28
N ASP A 55 8.12 -0.72 -12.25
CA ASP A 55 9.03 -0.15 -13.24
C ASP A 55 8.80 -0.77 -14.62
N ASP A 56 8.60 -2.09 -14.67
CA ASP A 56 8.36 -2.83 -15.93
C ASP A 56 7.00 -2.50 -16.58
N ALA A 57 6.00 -2.10 -15.78
CA ALA A 57 4.64 -1.82 -16.26
C ALA A 57 4.49 -0.46 -16.98
N GLY A 58 5.53 0.38 -17.00
CA GLY A 58 5.54 1.72 -17.56
C GLY A 58 4.62 2.73 -16.82
N PRO A 59 4.63 4.02 -17.20
CA PRO A 59 3.83 5.05 -16.51
C PRO A 59 2.34 4.87 -16.81
N ARG A 60 1.65 4.07 -15.98
CA ARG A 60 0.19 3.93 -16.05
C ARG A 60 -0.48 5.20 -15.50
N ARG A 61 -1.05 6.01 -16.40
CA ARG A 61 -2.03 7.06 -16.03
C ARG A 61 -3.22 6.36 -15.34
N ARG A 62 -3.40 6.62 -14.05
CA ARG A 62 -4.34 5.93 -13.12
C ARG A 62 -5.71 5.62 -13.76
N ARG A 63 -6.06 4.33 -13.86
CA ARG A 63 -7.46 3.88 -13.67
C ARG A 63 -7.72 3.95 -12.16
N ARG A 64 -8.85 4.52 -11.74
CA ARG A 64 -9.29 4.52 -10.34
C ARG A 64 -9.39 3.06 -9.87
N HIS A 65 -8.37 2.55 -9.18
CA HIS A 65 -8.51 1.34 -8.39
C HIS A 65 -9.37 1.71 -7.18
N ARG A 66 -10.60 1.16 -7.16
CA ARG A 66 -11.31 0.95 -5.91
C ARG A 66 -10.36 0.11 -5.06
N LEU A 67 -10.01 0.55 -3.86
CA LEU A 67 -9.36 -0.32 -2.89
C LEU A 67 -10.30 -1.52 -2.71
N THR A 68 -10.04 -2.63 -3.40
CA THR A 68 -10.82 -3.85 -3.24
C THR A 68 -10.57 -4.28 -1.81
N GLY A 69 -11.62 -4.35 -0.99
CA GLY A 69 -11.58 -4.60 0.45
C GLY A 69 -11.03 -5.96 0.89
N SER A 70 -10.13 -6.56 0.10
CA SER A 70 -9.43 -7.80 0.43
C SER A 70 -8.16 -7.58 1.25
N ALA A 71 -7.65 -6.35 1.35
CA ALA A 71 -6.48 -6.03 2.18
C ALA A 71 -6.81 -5.77 3.66
N PHE A 72 -8.07 -5.95 4.07
CA PHE A 72 -8.56 -5.71 5.43
C PHE A 72 -8.90 -6.99 6.19
N ILE A 73 -8.81 -8.17 5.55
CA ILE A 73 -9.11 -9.45 6.20
C ILE A 73 -8.09 -10.49 5.72
N LYS A 74 -6.94 -10.54 6.38
CA LYS A 74 -6.29 -11.78 6.81
C LYS A 74 -5.67 -11.52 8.16
#